data_AF-A0A2S8SWS2-F1
#
_entry.id   AF-A0A2S8SWS2-F1
#
_cell.length_a   1.000
_cell.length_b   1.000
_cell.length_c   1.000
_cell.angle_alpha   90.00
_cell.angle_beta   90.00
_cell.angle_gamma   90.00
#
_symmetry.space_group_name_H-M   'P 1'
#
loop_
_entity.id
_entity.type
_entity.pdbx_description
1 polymer ?
#
loop_
_entity_poly.entity_id
_entity_poly.type
_entity_poly.pdbx_seq_one_letter_code
_entity_poly.pdbx_strand_id
1 'polypeptide(L)'
;MNLKKIPPYLLKNFESCLFGRLKLLLMQEISGSHLVYPTTEQIRRYIFGHLKANVTLGYIYLALMNAREYSQVDYDDFKCEVDLDEIALASHEESLPRTGLIELSGSPLMTNGEKIGIVITKEKENEEECFYEVTILSDINFPHYTLGFSSLKVSKREKYVSTVNAEGNWVREDISDKIQDYILALDYRFLYPLLALNFFLKENKPSLLRLDQIETDGTRIHSNEKLEKMIKLAYEDKIPLVKMKVDLNKVKPFNFDHCLNYPLENLENLSEEARRGRLHDVLTYYEDGKFIMDDDYAYYLSYKIADLKEINVVNLGLPPNGSGKVIKIGRSELMPPIGVKRKSNFSLPEELNKKLLLETKINALKREPQKGTELISTFLHLSRLIQNTSLSEKVLHKFLMKNPIVIDAYGQCFKSEVSLMKETRKSPKFRVDIIVQYSGVEKQVSLIELERANIPIFTEHGDLRREVNHALRQVEDWLMWWRENPALVPKPFDCRLPVEGLVVIGRSIDLTDEEKRRLLHRNSHSKIKILTYDDLLDRIEELIHKFQS
;
A
#
# COMPACT_ATOMS: atom_id res chain seq x y z
N MET A 1 10.92 -17.81 -24.95
CA MET A 1 11.23 -17.21 -23.64
C MET A 1 11.68 -18.31 -22.70
N ASN A 2 12.89 -18.23 -22.14
CA ASN A 2 13.37 -19.22 -21.17
C ASN A 2 12.64 -19.02 -19.84
N LEU A 3 11.71 -19.91 -19.51
CA LEU A 3 11.05 -19.94 -18.21
C LEU A 3 12.09 -20.19 -17.12
N LYS A 4 12.17 -19.28 -16.13
CA LYS A 4 13.10 -19.42 -15.01
C LYS A 4 12.53 -20.44 -14.02
N LYS A 5 13.23 -21.55 -13.83
CA LYS A 5 12.87 -22.54 -12.82
C LYS A 5 13.12 -21.99 -11.41
N ILE A 6 12.28 -22.38 -10.46
CA ILE A 6 12.47 -22.10 -9.04
C ILE A 6 13.65 -22.96 -8.55
N PRO A 7 14.72 -22.36 -8.01
CA PRO A 7 15.82 -23.12 -7.44
C PRO A 7 15.35 -24.03 -6.29
N PRO A 8 15.88 -25.26 -6.17
CA PRO A 8 15.45 -26.22 -5.15
C PRO A 8 15.55 -25.69 -3.70
N TYR A 9 16.54 -24.84 -3.41
CA TYR A 9 16.69 -24.25 -2.07
C TYR A 9 15.59 -23.22 -1.74
N LEU A 10 15.10 -22.47 -2.73
CA LEU A 10 13.97 -21.55 -2.55
C LEU A 10 12.66 -22.30 -2.42
N LEU A 11 12.48 -23.39 -3.19
CA LEU A 11 11.32 -24.26 -3.07
C LEU A 11 11.21 -24.82 -1.65
N LYS A 12 12.30 -25.38 -1.11
CA LYS A 12 12.37 -25.88 0.27
C LYS A 12 12.06 -24.78 1.31
N ASN A 13 12.54 -23.56 1.08
CA ASN A 13 12.24 -22.42 1.95
C ASN A 13 10.75 -22.06 1.93
N PHE A 14 10.14 -22.00 0.74
CA PHE A 14 8.71 -21.74 0.62
C PHE A 14 7.86 -22.85 1.25
N GLU A 15 8.26 -24.11 1.11
CA GLU A 15 7.54 -25.25 1.71
C GLU A 15 7.56 -25.23 3.25
N SER A 16 8.59 -24.62 3.85
CA SER A 16 8.80 -24.60 5.30
C SER A 16 7.78 -23.77 6.09
N CYS A 17 7.00 -22.90 5.43
CA CYS A 17 6.01 -22.03 6.06
C CYS A 17 4.72 -21.97 5.24
N LEU A 18 3.61 -21.61 5.87
CA LEU A 18 2.31 -21.55 5.20
C LEU A 18 2.30 -20.48 4.12
N PHE A 19 2.72 -19.25 4.42
CA PHE A 19 2.71 -18.17 3.43
C PHE A 19 3.64 -18.46 2.23
N GLY A 20 4.73 -19.20 2.45
CA GLY A 20 5.56 -19.69 1.37
C GLY A 20 4.83 -20.70 0.48
N ARG A 21 4.09 -21.66 1.07
CA ARG A 21 3.25 -22.61 0.32
C ARG A 21 2.12 -21.91 -0.44
N LEU A 22 1.44 -20.95 0.18
CA LEU A 22 0.41 -20.13 -0.49
C LEU A 22 0.99 -19.38 -1.70
N LYS A 23 2.20 -18.83 -1.55
CA LYS A 23 2.91 -18.17 -2.65
C LYS A 23 3.25 -19.13 -3.78
N LEU A 24 3.67 -20.36 -3.47
CA LEU A 24 3.90 -21.41 -4.47
C LEU A 24 2.62 -21.79 -5.22
N LEU A 25 1.51 -21.99 -4.49
CA LEU A 25 0.20 -22.29 -5.10
C LEU A 25 -0.24 -21.16 -6.04
N LEU A 26 -0.07 -19.91 -5.62
CA LEU A 26 -0.38 -18.75 -6.47
C LEU A 26 0.54 -18.68 -7.70
N MET A 27 1.85 -18.93 -7.54
CA MET A 27 2.79 -18.98 -8.67
C MET A 27 2.45 -20.11 -9.65
N GLN A 28 2.01 -21.26 -9.14
CA GLN A 28 1.56 -22.39 -9.95
C GLN A 28 0.30 -22.02 -10.73
N GLU A 29 -0.68 -21.39 -10.09
CA GLU A 29 -1.91 -20.93 -10.73
C GLU A 29 -1.62 -19.91 -11.86
N ILE A 30 -0.69 -18.98 -11.63
CA ILE A 30 -0.33 -17.95 -12.61
C ILE A 30 0.46 -18.53 -13.80
N SER A 31 1.41 -19.42 -13.52
CA SER A 31 2.34 -19.94 -14.54
C SER A 31 1.89 -21.24 -15.19
N GLY A 32 0.90 -21.93 -14.61
CA GLY A 32 0.52 -23.30 -14.95
C GLY A 32 1.52 -24.37 -14.48
N SER A 33 2.54 -24.02 -13.69
CA SER A 33 3.59 -24.95 -13.27
C SER A 33 4.14 -24.67 -11.87
N HIS A 34 4.27 -25.72 -11.05
CA HIS A 34 4.77 -25.64 -9.68
C HIS A 34 6.28 -25.34 -9.55
N LEU A 35 7.05 -25.39 -10.65
CA LEU A 35 8.51 -25.23 -10.64
C LEU A 35 8.99 -24.00 -11.41
N VAL A 36 8.09 -23.12 -11.83
CA VAL A 36 8.42 -22.01 -12.72
C VAL A 36 8.00 -20.70 -12.09
N TYR A 37 8.89 -19.72 -12.11
CA TYR A 37 8.52 -18.35 -11.78
C TYR A 37 7.59 -17.81 -12.86
N PRO A 38 6.38 -17.33 -12.51
CA PRO A 38 5.60 -16.54 -13.45
C PRO A 38 6.38 -15.28 -13.80
N THR A 39 6.28 -14.85 -15.04
CA THR A 39 6.86 -13.57 -15.49
C THR A 39 6.16 -12.42 -14.78
N THR A 40 6.85 -11.27 -14.66
CA THR A 40 6.25 -10.04 -14.10
C THR A 40 4.92 -9.70 -14.76
N GLU A 41 4.83 -9.91 -16.07
CA GLU A 41 3.62 -9.64 -16.84
C GLU A 41 2.48 -10.61 -16.51
N GLN A 42 2.77 -11.90 -16.32
CA GLN A 42 1.76 -12.87 -15.88
C GLN A 42 1.25 -12.56 -14.48
N ILE A 43 2.16 -12.23 -13.53
CA ILE A 43 1.79 -11.84 -12.17
C ILE A 43 0.88 -10.61 -12.22
N ARG A 44 1.29 -9.58 -12.98
CA ARG A 44 0.53 -8.34 -13.14
C ARG A 44 -0.86 -8.61 -13.68
N ARG A 45 -0.96 -9.24 -14.85
CA ARG A 45 -2.25 -9.53 -15.49
C ARG A 45 -3.17 -10.33 -14.57
N TYR A 46 -2.63 -11.30 -13.83
CA TYR A 46 -3.41 -12.10 -12.89
C TYR A 46 -3.92 -11.26 -11.72
N ILE A 47 -3.04 -10.51 -11.04
CA ILE A 47 -3.42 -9.69 -9.87
C ILE A 47 -4.38 -8.57 -10.27
N PHE A 48 -4.10 -7.83 -11.34
CA PHE A 48 -4.96 -6.73 -11.79
C PHE A 48 -6.32 -7.24 -12.27
N GLY A 49 -6.37 -8.40 -12.91
CA GLY A 49 -7.64 -9.08 -13.25
C GLY A 49 -8.48 -9.39 -12.00
N HIS A 50 -7.85 -9.92 -10.94
CA HIS A 50 -8.54 -10.15 -9.68
C HIS A 50 -8.92 -8.86 -8.97
N LEU A 51 -8.08 -7.83 -8.94
CA LEU A 51 -8.43 -6.54 -8.34
C LEU A 51 -9.66 -5.89 -9.01
N LYS A 52 -9.83 -6.08 -10.32
CA LYS A 52 -11.04 -5.69 -11.05
C LYS A 52 -12.23 -6.54 -10.61
N ALA A 53 -12.08 -7.86 -10.55
CA ALA A 53 -13.18 -8.77 -10.27
C ALA A 53 -13.64 -8.74 -8.80
N ASN A 54 -12.68 -8.87 -7.89
CA ASN A 54 -12.84 -8.93 -6.45
C ASN A 54 -11.62 -8.26 -5.81
N VAL A 55 -11.81 -7.02 -5.35
CA VAL A 55 -10.73 -6.18 -4.84
C VAL A 55 -10.03 -6.81 -3.64
N THR A 56 -10.76 -7.37 -2.69
CA THR A 56 -10.22 -8.05 -1.50
C THR A 56 -9.30 -9.19 -1.90
N LEU A 57 -9.75 -10.06 -2.82
CA LEU A 57 -8.97 -11.19 -3.28
C LEU A 57 -7.70 -10.76 -4.03
N GLY A 58 -7.83 -9.77 -4.92
CA GLY A 58 -6.67 -9.18 -5.60
C GLY A 58 -5.66 -8.56 -4.62
N TYR A 59 -6.13 -7.93 -3.54
CA TYR A 59 -5.28 -7.39 -2.48
C TYR A 59 -4.52 -8.48 -1.72
N ILE A 60 -5.19 -9.58 -1.38
CA ILE A 60 -4.54 -10.73 -0.74
C ILE A 60 -3.42 -11.27 -1.64
N TYR A 61 -3.69 -11.46 -2.93
CA TYR A 61 -2.67 -11.93 -3.87
C TYR A 61 -1.51 -10.96 -4.02
N LEU A 62 -1.81 -9.66 -4.08
CA LEU A 62 -0.78 -8.62 -4.11
C LEU A 62 0.07 -8.63 -2.84
N ALA A 63 -0.56 -8.75 -1.67
CA ALA A 63 0.11 -8.83 -0.38
C ALA A 63 1.01 -10.06 -0.31
N LEU A 64 0.51 -11.25 -0.66
CA LEU A 64 1.27 -12.50 -0.65
C LEU A 64 2.47 -12.49 -1.62
N MET A 65 2.27 -11.95 -2.83
CA MET A 65 3.33 -11.88 -3.82
C MET A 65 4.44 -10.89 -3.42
N ASN A 66 4.07 -9.80 -2.75
CA ASN A 66 5.02 -8.80 -2.24
C ASN A 66 5.54 -9.10 -0.83
N ALA A 67 4.92 -10.04 -0.11
CA ALA A 67 5.30 -10.43 1.23
C ALA A 67 6.77 -10.83 1.26
N ARG A 68 7.51 -10.15 2.14
CA ARG A 68 8.90 -10.47 2.50
C ARG A 68 9.01 -11.00 3.92
N GLU A 69 8.09 -10.55 4.77
CA GLU A 69 8.05 -10.83 6.19
C GLU A 69 6.59 -11.10 6.61
N TYR A 70 6.43 -11.88 7.66
CA TYR A 70 5.16 -12.19 8.30
C TYR A 70 5.45 -12.55 9.76
N SER A 71 4.51 -12.29 10.66
CA SER A 71 4.61 -12.66 12.06
C SER A 71 4.26 -14.14 12.21
N GLN A 72 5.00 -14.87 13.03
CA GLN A 72 4.65 -16.23 13.46
C GLN A 72 4.27 -16.18 14.93
N VAL A 73 3.13 -16.75 15.28
CA VAL A 73 2.62 -16.74 16.66
C VAL A 73 1.86 -18.03 16.95
N ASP A 74 1.96 -18.51 18.18
CA ASP A 74 1.14 -19.64 18.64
C ASP A 74 -0.23 -19.16 19.13
N TYR A 75 -1.24 -20.02 19.03
CA TYR A 75 -2.60 -19.65 19.39
C TYR A 75 -2.75 -19.22 20.84
N ASP A 76 -1.99 -19.82 21.76
CA ASP A 76 -2.07 -19.44 23.17
C ASP A 76 -1.51 -18.03 23.42
N ASP A 77 -0.45 -17.63 22.71
CA ASP A 77 0.08 -16.25 22.75
C ASP A 77 -0.80 -15.26 21.99
N PHE A 78 -1.51 -15.74 20.97
CA PHE A 78 -2.43 -14.95 20.15
C PHE A 78 -3.72 -14.57 20.91
N LYS A 79 -4.21 -15.46 21.78
CA LYS A 79 -5.35 -15.25 22.69
C LYS A 79 -4.97 -14.34 23.87
N CYS A 80 -4.54 -13.13 23.58
CA CYS A 80 -4.23 -12.13 24.60
C CYS A 80 -5.45 -11.29 24.96
N GLU A 81 -5.39 -10.61 26.11
CA GLU A 81 -6.43 -9.67 26.54
C GLU A 81 -6.65 -8.56 25.50
N VAL A 82 -7.92 -8.32 25.18
CA VAL A 82 -8.35 -7.34 24.18
C VAL A 82 -8.81 -6.08 24.90
N ASP A 83 -8.09 -5.00 24.70
CA ASP A 83 -8.46 -3.66 25.18
C ASP A 83 -9.04 -2.85 24.01
N LEU A 84 -10.35 -2.60 24.03
CA LEU A 84 -11.05 -1.86 22.98
C LEU A 84 -10.63 -0.38 22.92
N ASP A 85 -10.27 0.22 24.06
CA ASP A 85 -9.78 1.59 24.09
C ASP A 85 -8.41 1.67 23.44
N GLU A 86 -7.56 0.69 23.72
CA GLU A 86 -6.25 0.55 23.10
C GLU A 86 -6.37 0.31 21.58
N ILE A 87 -7.28 -0.55 21.15
CA ILE A 87 -7.56 -0.80 19.73
C ILE A 87 -8.06 0.47 19.05
N ALA A 88 -9.05 1.16 19.63
CA ALA A 88 -9.61 2.38 19.04
C ALA A 88 -8.55 3.47 18.87
N LEU A 89 -7.65 3.61 19.83
CA LEU A 89 -6.56 4.58 19.78
C LEU A 89 -5.49 4.19 18.75
N ALA A 90 -4.95 2.98 18.86
CA ALA A 90 -3.85 2.52 18.01
C ALA A 90 -4.29 2.39 16.55
N SER A 91 -5.53 1.97 16.28
CA SER A 91 -6.04 1.77 14.91
C SER A 91 -5.91 3.01 14.02
N HIS A 92 -5.95 4.20 14.61
CA HIS A 92 -5.91 5.46 13.86
C HIS A 92 -4.48 5.98 13.63
N GLU A 93 -3.45 5.29 14.11
CA GLU A 93 -2.05 5.70 13.91
C GLU A 93 -1.65 5.63 12.43
N GLU A 94 -1.06 6.71 11.92
CA GLU A 94 -0.68 6.83 10.51
C GLU A 94 0.56 5.99 10.16
N SER A 95 1.39 5.66 11.15
CA SER A 95 2.58 4.82 11.00
C SER A 95 2.27 3.33 10.85
N LEU A 96 1.04 2.90 11.11
CA LEU A 96 0.67 1.49 10.98
C LEU A 96 0.78 1.03 9.52
N PRO A 97 1.36 -0.16 9.27
CA PRO A 97 1.41 -0.69 7.92
C PRO A 97 -0.01 -0.90 7.36
N ARG A 98 -0.15 -0.77 6.04
CA ARG A 98 -1.45 -1.01 5.38
C ARG A 98 -1.84 -2.49 5.37
N THR A 99 -0.88 -3.39 5.55
CA THR A 99 -1.13 -4.84 5.50
C THR A 99 -0.30 -5.54 6.55
N GLY A 100 -0.92 -6.49 7.25
CA GLY A 100 -0.27 -7.42 8.17
C GLY A 100 -0.46 -8.86 7.72
N LEU A 101 0.56 -9.68 7.90
CA LEU A 101 0.53 -11.12 7.61
C LEU A 101 0.93 -11.87 8.87
N ILE A 102 0.04 -12.73 9.37
CA ILE A 102 0.23 -13.50 10.60
C ILE A 102 0.05 -14.97 10.29
N GLU A 103 1.04 -15.79 10.63
CA GLU A 103 0.98 -17.25 10.56
C GLU A 103 0.76 -17.77 11.97
N LEU A 104 -0.36 -18.47 12.17
CA LEU A 104 -0.83 -18.95 13.46
C LEU A 104 -0.69 -20.47 13.55
N SER A 105 0.04 -20.96 14.55
CA SER A 105 0.09 -22.37 14.92
C SER A 105 -0.89 -22.71 16.05
N GLY A 106 -1.23 -23.99 16.21
CA GLY A 106 -2.06 -24.45 17.34
C GLY A 106 -3.53 -24.00 17.29
N SER A 107 -3.99 -23.51 16.14
CA SER A 107 -5.36 -23.02 16.02
C SER A 107 -6.40 -24.15 16.13
N PRO A 108 -7.46 -24.00 16.95
CA PRO A 108 -8.57 -24.95 17.03
C PRO A 108 -9.42 -25.03 15.76
N LEU A 109 -9.22 -24.12 14.80
CA LEU A 109 -9.84 -24.21 13.47
C LEU A 109 -9.29 -25.41 12.68
N MET A 110 -8.10 -25.90 13.03
CA MET A 110 -7.42 -26.98 12.33
C MET A 110 -7.29 -28.21 13.23
N THR A 111 -7.76 -29.36 12.77
CA THR A 111 -7.80 -30.58 13.58
C THR A 111 -6.46 -31.31 13.70
N ASN A 112 -5.48 -30.98 12.84
CA ASN A 112 -4.22 -31.73 12.69
C ASN A 112 -2.96 -30.93 13.01
N GLY A 113 -3.09 -29.81 13.76
CA GLY A 113 -1.96 -28.92 14.03
C GLY A 113 -1.47 -28.15 12.79
N GLU A 114 -2.30 -28.11 11.74
CA GLU A 114 -2.06 -27.30 10.56
C GLU A 114 -2.09 -25.81 10.93
N LYS A 115 -1.27 -25.02 10.24
CA LYS A 115 -1.19 -23.58 10.46
C LYS A 115 -2.28 -22.87 9.66
N ILE A 116 -2.74 -21.74 10.17
CA ILE A 116 -3.59 -20.81 9.41
C ILE A 116 -2.84 -19.51 9.16
N GLY A 117 -3.17 -18.87 8.03
CA GLY A 117 -2.63 -17.57 7.67
C GLY A 117 -3.71 -16.52 7.87
N ILE A 118 -3.36 -15.38 8.43
CA ILE A 118 -4.27 -14.25 8.60
C ILE A 118 -3.68 -13.06 7.85
N VAL A 119 -4.45 -12.51 6.92
CA VAL A 119 -4.12 -11.28 6.19
C VAL A 119 -5.02 -10.18 6.71
N ILE A 120 -4.43 -9.14 7.28
CA ILE A 120 -5.14 -7.94 7.72
C ILE A 120 -4.81 -6.82 6.74
N THR A 121 -5.82 -6.12 6.24
CA THR A 121 -5.62 -4.89 5.47
C THR A 121 -6.34 -3.73 6.15
N LYS A 122 -5.64 -2.59 6.24
CA LYS A 122 -6.16 -1.35 6.84
C LYS A 122 -6.62 -0.40 5.74
N GLU A 123 -7.81 0.15 5.91
CA GLU A 123 -8.37 1.24 5.11
C GLU A 123 -8.82 2.38 6.03
N LYS A 124 -8.34 3.59 5.78
CA LYS A 124 -8.80 4.79 6.51
C LYS A 124 -9.96 5.39 5.73
N GLU A 125 -11.17 5.40 6.30
CA GLU A 125 -12.33 6.04 5.66
C GLU A 125 -12.31 7.55 5.92
N ASN A 126 -12.00 7.95 7.15
CA ASN A 126 -11.85 9.35 7.56
C ASN A 126 -10.96 9.46 8.81
N GLU A 127 -10.87 10.65 9.43
CA GLU A 127 -10.04 10.85 10.63
C GLU A 127 -10.58 10.16 11.90
N GLU A 128 -11.86 9.79 11.90
CA GLU A 128 -12.56 9.23 13.06
C GLU A 128 -12.84 7.72 12.95
N GLU A 129 -12.76 7.14 11.75
CA GLU A 129 -13.13 5.76 11.47
C GLU A 129 -12.09 5.04 10.58
N CYS A 130 -11.67 3.87 11.05
CA CYS A 130 -10.79 2.95 10.33
C CYS A 130 -11.52 1.62 10.07
N PHE A 131 -11.23 1.04 8.91
CA PHE A 131 -11.74 -0.24 8.45
C PHE A 131 -10.60 -1.22 8.33
N TYR A 132 -10.85 -2.44 8.78
CA TYR A 132 -9.92 -3.54 8.64
C TYR A 132 -10.62 -4.71 7.96
N GLU A 133 -10.03 -5.22 6.90
CA GLU A 133 -10.44 -6.50 6.33
C GLU A 133 -9.49 -7.58 6.84
N VAL A 134 -10.05 -8.64 7.40
CA VAL A 134 -9.30 -9.79 7.92
C VAL A 134 -9.72 -11.02 7.16
N THR A 135 -8.74 -11.64 6.49
CA THR A 135 -8.94 -12.88 5.73
C THR A 135 -8.13 -14.00 6.33
N ILE A 136 -8.77 -15.13 6.59
CA ILE A 136 -8.17 -16.35 7.08
C ILE A 136 -7.93 -17.29 5.91
N LEU A 137 -6.70 -17.75 5.77
CA LEU A 137 -6.19 -18.57 4.69
C LEU A 137 -5.69 -19.91 5.21
N SER A 138 -5.83 -20.94 4.39
CA SER A 138 -5.09 -22.20 4.49
C SER A 138 -4.59 -22.57 3.10
N ASP A 139 -3.68 -23.53 3.01
CA ASP A 139 -3.23 -24.12 1.75
C ASP A 139 -4.24 -25.12 1.17
N ILE A 140 -5.32 -25.42 1.89
CA ILE A 140 -6.40 -26.29 1.43
C ILE A 140 -7.25 -25.54 0.39
N ASN A 141 -7.19 -25.97 -0.87
CA ASN A 141 -7.92 -25.42 -2.01
C ASN A 141 -7.64 -23.93 -2.33
N PHE A 142 -6.59 -23.34 -1.75
CA PHE A 142 -6.10 -22.03 -2.17
C PHE A 142 -5.50 -22.11 -3.59
N PRO A 143 -5.73 -21.12 -4.49
CA PRO A 143 -6.33 -19.80 -4.26
C PRO A 143 -7.87 -19.73 -4.42
N HIS A 144 -8.55 -20.85 -4.65
CA HIS A 144 -9.99 -20.87 -4.93
C HIS A 144 -10.88 -20.76 -3.68
N TYR A 145 -10.31 -21.02 -2.50
CA TYR A 145 -11.03 -20.97 -1.23
C TYR A 145 -10.23 -20.26 -0.14
N THR A 146 -10.94 -19.51 0.70
CA THR A 146 -10.43 -18.90 1.94
C THR A 146 -11.23 -19.46 3.11
N LEU A 147 -10.59 -19.73 4.25
CA LEU A 147 -11.26 -20.27 5.44
C LEU A 147 -12.28 -19.30 6.03
N GLY A 148 -12.03 -18.01 5.91
CA GLY A 148 -12.95 -16.99 6.44
C GLY A 148 -12.57 -15.59 6.01
N PHE A 149 -13.55 -14.70 6.04
CA PHE A 149 -13.40 -13.29 5.76
C PHE A 149 -14.27 -12.50 6.73
N SER A 150 -13.76 -11.38 7.22
CA SER A 150 -14.51 -10.46 8.06
C SER A 150 -14.03 -9.02 7.89
N SER A 151 -14.96 -8.09 7.91
CA SER A 151 -14.66 -6.65 7.93
C SER A 151 -14.93 -6.11 9.33
N LEU A 152 -13.98 -5.35 9.87
CA LEU A 152 -14.07 -4.67 11.16
C LEU A 152 -14.09 -3.17 10.93
N LYS A 153 -15.08 -2.48 11.50
CA LYS A 153 -15.11 -1.01 11.56
C LYS A 153 -14.76 -0.57 12.97
N VAL A 154 -13.74 0.27 13.13
CA VAL A 154 -13.28 0.79 14.41
C VAL A 154 -13.50 2.30 14.47
N SER A 155 -14.28 2.77 15.44
CA SER A 155 -14.51 4.21 15.67
C SER A 155 -13.64 4.73 16.80
N LYS A 156 -12.92 5.83 16.54
CA LYS A 156 -12.17 6.57 17.57
C LYS A 156 -13.09 7.24 18.59
N ARG A 157 -14.28 7.67 18.15
CA ARG A 157 -15.21 8.51 18.93
C ARG A 157 -16.19 7.69 19.74
N GLU A 158 -16.85 6.72 19.09
CA GLU A 158 -17.91 5.92 19.71
C GLU A 158 -17.41 4.60 20.30
N LYS A 159 -16.09 4.34 20.21
CA LYS A 159 -15.38 3.21 20.83
C LYS A 159 -16.11 1.87 20.64
N TYR A 160 -16.40 1.53 19.40
CA TYR A 160 -17.01 0.24 19.06
C TYR A 160 -16.23 -0.43 17.93
N VAL A 161 -16.43 -1.75 17.84
CA VAL A 161 -16.06 -2.54 16.67
C VAL A 161 -17.32 -3.17 16.09
N SER A 162 -17.57 -2.95 14.81
CA SER A 162 -18.68 -3.59 14.08
C SER A 162 -18.15 -4.61 13.10
N THR A 163 -18.92 -5.68 12.88
CA THR A 163 -18.67 -6.68 11.84
C THR A 163 -19.78 -6.70 10.81
N VAL A 164 -19.49 -7.25 9.63
CA VAL A 164 -20.51 -7.52 8.61
C VAL A 164 -21.04 -8.94 8.81
N ASN A 165 -22.35 -9.10 8.96
CA ASN A 165 -22.98 -10.41 9.06
C ASN A 165 -23.09 -11.12 7.70
N ALA A 166 -23.59 -12.36 7.68
CA ALA A 166 -23.76 -13.14 6.45
C ALA A 166 -24.71 -12.51 5.41
N GLU A 167 -25.54 -11.55 5.82
CA GLU A 167 -26.48 -10.82 4.98
C GLU A 167 -25.90 -9.50 4.44
N GLY A 168 -24.65 -9.17 4.79
CA GLY A 168 -23.98 -7.93 4.39
C GLY A 168 -24.32 -6.73 5.28
N ASN A 169 -25.03 -6.92 6.38
CA ASN A 169 -25.42 -5.86 7.31
C ASN A 169 -24.34 -5.64 8.37
N TRP A 170 -24.05 -4.36 8.68
CA TRP A 170 -23.20 -4.00 9.80
C TRP A 170 -23.90 -4.29 11.12
N VAL A 171 -23.34 -5.20 11.90
CA VAL A 171 -23.76 -5.50 13.26
C VAL A 171 -22.78 -4.82 14.20
N ARG A 172 -23.29 -3.85 14.96
CA ARG A 172 -22.54 -3.23 16.06
C ARG A 172 -22.64 -4.16 17.26
N GLU A 173 -21.49 -4.57 17.77
CA GLU A 173 -21.42 -5.40 18.96
C GLU A 173 -20.67 -4.66 20.06
N ASP A 174 -21.22 -4.72 21.26
CA ASP A 174 -20.52 -4.29 22.46
C ASP A 174 -19.69 -5.48 22.95
N ILE A 175 -18.39 -5.41 22.71
CA ILE A 175 -17.49 -6.57 22.78
C ILE A 175 -16.96 -6.79 24.19
N SER A 176 -16.91 -5.74 25.02
CA SER A 176 -16.26 -5.79 26.33
C SER A 176 -16.78 -6.92 27.22
N ASP A 177 -18.07 -7.23 27.10
CA ASP A 177 -18.76 -8.16 28.00
C ASP A 177 -18.96 -9.55 27.39
N LYS A 178 -18.63 -9.75 26.11
CA LYS A 178 -18.97 -10.97 25.34
C LYS A 178 -17.77 -11.75 24.79
N ILE A 179 -16.54 -11.26 24.92
CA ILE A 179 -15.35 -12.01 24.45
C ILE A 179 -15.30 -13.42 25.04
N GLN A 180 -15.60 -13.55 26.34
CA GLN A 180 -15.61 -14.85 27.01
C GLN A 180 -16.69 -15.77 26.44
N ASP A 181 -17.87 -15.23 26.12
CA ASP A 181 -18.96 -15.98 25.49
C ASP A 181 -18.60 -16.41 24.07
N TYR A 182 -17.89 -15.58 23.29
CA TYR A 182 -17.40 -15.95 21.95
C TYR A 182 -16.30 -17.00 21.98
N ILE A 183 -15.41 -16.94 22.98
CA ILE A 183 -14.41 -17.99 23.23
C ILE A 183 -15.10 -19.32 23.55
N LEU A 184 -16.13 -19.29 24.41
CA LEU A 184 -16.89 -20.48 24.81
C LEU A 184 -17.77 -21.03 23.68
N ALA A 185 -18.34 -20.15 22.85
CA ALA A 185 -19.17 -20.52 21.70
C ALA A 185 -18.34 -20.92 20.48
N LEU A 186 -17.02 -20.74 20.51
CA LEU A 186 -16.12 -20.95 19.37
C LEU A 186 -16.59 -20.19 18.11
N ASP A 187 -17.18 -18.99 18.25
CA ASP A 187 -17.57 -18.20 17.07
C ASP A 187 -16.34 -17.50 16.48
N TYR A 188 -15.63 -18.27 15.67
CA TYR A 188 -14.38 -17.88 15.03
C TYR A 188 -14.54 -16.70 14.06
N ARG A 189 -15.76 -16.41 13.59
CA ARG A 189 -16.03 -15.30 12.68
C ARG A 189 -15.86 -13.94 13.35
N PHE A 190 -15.93 -13.90 14.68
CA PHE A 190 -15.80 -12.67 15.44
C PHE A 190 -14.49 -12.59 16.21
N LEU A 191 -14.14 -13.69 16.89
CA LEU A 191 -12.98 -13.74 17.76
C LEU A 191 -11.65 -13.60 17.00
N TYR A 192 -11.49 -14.30 15.87
CA TYR A 192 -10.22 -14.29 15.14
C TYR A 192 -9.90 -12.93 14.51
N PRO A 193 -10.85 -12.26 13.82
CA PRO A 193 -10.60 -10.92 13.30
C PRO A 193 -10.17 -9.94 14.40
N LEU A 194 -10.85 -9.96 15.55
CA LEU A 194 -10.55 -9.06 16.66
C LEU A 194 -9.19 -9.36 17.30
N LEU A 195 -8.88 -10.63 17.58
CA LEU A 195 -7.57 -11.03 18.10
C LEU A 195 -6.46 -10.71 17.12
N ALA A 196 -6.70 -10.91 15.82
CA ALA A 196 -5.74 -10.60 14.77
C ALA A 196 -5.46 -9.09 14.72
N LEU A 197 -6.51 -8.26 14.77
CA LEU A 197 -6.37 -6.81 14.84
C LEU A 197 -5.61 -6.40 16.10
N ASN A 198 -5.97 -6.93 17.27
CA ASN A 198 -5.29 -6.63 18.54
C ASN A 198 -3.78 -6.96 18.45
N PHE A 199 -3.45 -8.16 17.99
CA PHE A 199 -2.06 -8.60 17.79
C PHE A 199 -1.32 -7.70 16.80
N PHE A 200 -1.94 -7.41 15.65
CA PHE A 200 -1.38 -6.54 14.63
C PHE A 200 -1.06 -5.14 15.16
N LEU A 201 -1.96 -4.56 15.96
CA LEU A 201 -1.73 -3.26 16.58
C LEU A 201 -0.64 -3.33 17.63
N LYS A 202 -0.59 -4.37 18.46
CA LYS A 202 0.44 -4.56 19.49
C LYS A 202 1.84 -4.70 18.89
N GLU A 203 1.99 -5.52 17.85
CA GLU A 203 3.26 -5.71 17.14
C GLU A 203 3.75 -4.43 16.46
N ASN A 204 2.83 -3.56 16.03
CA ASN A 204 3.16 -2.35 15.26
C ASN A 204 3.03 -1.05 16.08
N LYS A 205 2.78 -1.13 17.39
CA LYS A 205 2.75 0.04 18.28
C LYS A 205 4.14 0.68 18.33
N PRO A 206 4.25 2.00 18.12
CA PRO A 206 5.46 2.74 18.45
C PRO A 206 5.66 2.64 19.96
N SER A 207 6.72 1.95 20.36
CA SER A 207 7.04 1.72 21.77
C SER A 207 7.34 3.06 22.44
N LEU A 208 6.37 3.64 23.15
CA LEU A 208 6.66 4.57 24.25
C LEU A 208 7.18 3.73 25.41
N LEU A 209 8.45 3.33 25.35
CA LEU A 209 9.12 2.59 26.41
C LEU A 209 9.17 3.45 27.69
N ARG A 210 8.60 2.93 28.79
CA ARG A 210 8.99 3.35 30.14
C ARG A 210 10.31 2.66 30.49
N LEU A 211 11.24 3.45 31.04
CA LEU A 211 12.63 3.08 31.35
C LEU A 211 12.79 1.97 32.39
N ASP A 212 11.71 1.56 33.06
CA ASP A 212 11.68 0.59 34.17
C ASP A 212 11.52 -0.87 33.73
N GLN A 213 11.28 -1.15 32.45
CA GLN A 213 11.09 -2.52 31.93
C GLN A 213 12.25 -3.06 31.07
N ILE A 214 13.43 -2.46 31.17
CA ILE A 214 14.64 -3.01 30.52
C ILE A 214 15.15 -4.20 31.33
N GLU A 215 14.50 -5.36 31.17
CA GLU A 215 15.19 -6.63 31.34
C GLU A 215 15.98 -6.92 30.07
N THR A 216 17.29 -7.15 30.24
CA THR A 216 18.19 -7.52 29.15
C THR A 216 17.89 -8.94 28.70
N ASP A 217 16.92 -9.09 27.80
CA ASP A 217 16.61 -10.38 27.19
C ASP A 217 17.70 -10.76 26.17
N GLY A 218 18.31 -11.92 26.40
CA GLY A 218 19.59 -12.37 25.84
C GLY A 218 19.53 -12.85 24.39
N THR A 219 18.91 -12.11 23.46
CA THR A 219 18.70 -12.55 22.07
C THR A 219 19.14 -11.58 20.97
N ARG A 220 20.17 -10.74 21.20
CA ARG A 220 20.94 -10.11 20.10
C ARG A 220 21.73 -11.21 19.35
N ILE A 221 21.59 -11.29 18.01
CA ILE A 221 22.34 -12.27 17.19
C ILE A 221 23.86 -11.97 17.22
N HIS A 222 24.24 -10.70 17.42
CA HIS A 222 25.62 -10.28 17.67
C HIS A 222 25.63 -9.17 18.71
N SER A 223 26.38 -9.35 19.81
CA SER A 223 26.70 -8.29 20.76
C SER A 223 27.93 -7.54 20.25
N ASN A 224 27.82 -6.22 20.12
CA ASN A 224 28.99 -5.37 19.98
C ASN A 224 29.46 -4.99 21.37
N GLU A 225 30.07 -5.97 22.04
CA GLU A 225 30.52 -5.86 23.44
C GLU A 225 31.41 -4.63 23.65
N LYS A 226 32.16 -4.24 22.62
CA LYS A 226 32.99 -3.05 22.64
C LYS A 226 32.15 -1.78 22.70
N LEU A 227 31.15 -1.62 21.82
CA LEU A 227 30.24 -0.49 21.86
C LEU A 227 29.49 -0.43 23.19
N GLU A 228 28.94 -1.55 23.65
CA GLU A 228 28.20 -1.63 24.91
C GLU A 228 29.07 -1.24 26.11
N LYS A 229 30.32 -1.73 26.16
CA LYS A 229 31.29 -1.34 27.18
C LYS A 229 31.62 0.14 27.11
N MET A 230 31.80 0.70 25.91
CA MET A 230 32.09 2.13 25.75
C MET A 230 30.89 3.01 26.10
N ILE A 231 29.67 2.61 25.76
CA ILE A 231 28.44 3.29 26.17
C ILE A 231 28.36 3.31 27.71
N LYS A 232 28.60 2.17 28.36
CA LYS A 232 28.63 2.10 29.83
C LYS A 232 29.67 3.05 30.42
N LEU A 233 30.90 3.04 29.88
CA LEU A 233 31.95 3.96 30.32
C LEU A 233 31.59 5.43 30.09
N ALA A 234 30.86 5.76 29.03
CA ALA A 234 30.42 7.11 28.72
C ALA A 234 29.30 7.58 29.66
N TYR A 235 28.34 6.72 30.01
CA TYR A 235 27.33 7.01 31.04
C TYR A 235 27.93 7.17 32.43
N GLU A 236 29.01 6.44 32.73
CA GLU A 236 29.79 6.59 33.95
C GLU A 236 30.78 7.78 33.89
N ASP A 237 30.73 8.61 32.85
CA ASP A 237 31.61 9.76 32.61
C ASP A 237 33.13 9.43 32.59
N LYS A 238 33.49 8.15 32.37
CA LYS A 238 34.88 7.66 32.35
C LYS A 238 35.57 7.87 31.01
N ILE A 239 34.81 8.11 29.94
CA ILE A 239 35.33 8.47 28.62
C ILE A 239 34.60 9.70 28.09
N PRO A 240 35.29 10.59 27.34
CA PRO A 240 34.64 11.75 26.74
C PRO A 240 33.81 11.37 25.52
N LEU A 241 32.77 12.15 25.25
CA LEU A 241 32.02 12.12 24.00
C LEU A 241 32.45 13.29 23.11
N VAL A 242 32.64 13.03 21.82
CA VAL A 242 33.02 14.04 20.83
C VAL A 242 31.97 14.13 19.75
N LYS A 243 31.18 15.20 19.76
CA LYS A 243 30.30 15.55 18.65
C LYS A 243 31.12 16.20 17.54
N MET A 244 31.07 15.62 16.35
CA MET A 244 31.83 16.10 15.20
C MET A 244 31.09 15.89 13.88
N LYS A 245 31.48 16.67 12.88
CA LYS A 245 31.06 16.49 11.49
C LYS A 245 32.09 15.64 10.76
N VAL A 246 31.65 14.56 10.12
CA VAL A 246 32.52 13.59 9.43
C VAL A 246 32.01 13.31 8.03
N ASP A 247 32.94 12.95 7.15
CA ASP A 247 32.61 12.40 5.83
C ASP A 247 31.87 11.06 6.01
N LEU A 248 30.70 10.92 5.40
CA LEU A 248 29.87 9.71 5.51
C LEU A 248 30.60 8.44 5.03
N ASN A 249 31.61 8.56 4.16
CA ASN A 249 32.44 7.44 3.71
C ASN A 249 33.46 6.96 4.76
N LYS A 250 33.68 7.75 5.81
CA LYS A 250 34.47 7.33 6.98
C LYS A 250 33.62 6.59 8.01
N VAL A 251 32.29 6.62 7.90
CA VAL A 251 31.38 5.87 8.77
C VAL A 251 31.13 4.48 8.19
N LYS A 252 31.23 3.45 9.03
CA LYS A 252 31.08 2.04 8.66
C LYS A 252 30.08 1.38 9.61
N PRO A 253 29.03 0.70 9.08
CA PRO A 253 28.17 -0.13 9.92
C PRO A 253 28.96 -1.33 10.46
N PHE A 254 28.74 -1.65 11.73
CA PHE A 254 29.26 -2.85 12.37
C PHE A 254 28.67 -4.11 11.73
N ASN A 255 27.35 -4.10 11.49
CA ASN A 255 26.62 -5.19 10.86
C ASN A 255 26.06 -4.78 9.48
N PHE A 256 26.78 -5.18 8.42
CA PHE A 256 26.31 -4.98 7.04
C PHE A 256 25.08 -5.81 6.70
N ASP A 257 24.90 -6.98 7.32
CA ASP A 257 23.72 -7.82 7.08
C ASP A 257 22.45 -7.12 7.59
N HIS A 258 22.54 -6.44 8.73
CA HIS A 258 21.45 -5.60 9.22
C HIS A 258 21.14 -4.46 8.23
N CYS A 259 22.15 -3.81 7.65
CA CYS A 259 21.92 -2.79 6.62
C CYS A 259 21.20 -3.36 5.38
N LEU A 260 21.63 -4.55 4.94
CA LEU A 260 21.06 -5.23 3.79
C LEU A 260 19.63 -5.71 4.03
N ASN A 261 19.27 -6.00 5.27
CA ASN A 261 17.93 -6.47 5.64
C ASN A 261 17.04 -5.37 6.24
N TYR A 262 17.54 -4.14 6.41
CA TYR A 262 16.76 -3.04 6.98
C TYR A 262 15.49 -2.77 6.14
N PRO A 263 14.29 -2.69 6.75
CA PRO A 263 13.04 -2.45 6.03
C PRO A 263 13.06 -1.08 5.37
N LEU A 264 12.98 -1.08 4.04
CA LEU A 264 13.25 0.12 3.23
C LEU A 264 12.12 1.16 3.30
N GLU A 265 10.90 0.72 3.54
CA GLU A 265 9.70 1.58 3.69
C GLU A 265 9.86 2.57 4.86
N ASN A 266 10.67 2.20 5.86
CA ASN A 266 10.96 3.04 7.02
C ASN A 266 11.97 4.16 6.72
N LEU A 267 12.61 4.16 5.55
CA LEU A 267 13.68 5.09 5.20
C LEU A 267 13.22 6.28 4.34
N GLU A 268 12.03 6.21 3.73
CA GLU A 268 11.55 7.27 2.82
C GLU A 268 11.44 8.62 3.55
N ASN A 269 10.67 8.66 4.64
CA ASN A 269 10.49 9.87 5.45
C ASN A 269 11.83 10.37 6.03
N LEU A 270 12.65 9.46 6.57
CA LEU A 270 13.96 9.81 7.13
C LEU A 270 14.92 10.37 6.07
N SER A 271 14.86 9.87 4.84
CA SER A 271 15.70 10.36 3.73
C SER A 271 15.26 11.75 3.26
N GLU A 272 13.95 12.01 3.24
CA GLU A 272 13.41 13.35 2.94
C GLU A 272 13.77 14.37 4.03
N GLU A 273 13.67 13.99 5.29
CA GLU A 273 14.10 14.84 6.41
C GLU A 273 15.60 15.16 6.34
N ALA A 274 16.42 14.15 6.02
CA ALA A 274 17.85 14.33 5.79
C ALA A 274 18.15 15.30 4.63
N ARG A 275 17.44 15.20 3.50
CA ARG A 275 17.55 16.14 2.37
C ARG A 275 17.18 17.57 2.77
N ARG A 276 16.21 17.73 3.67
CA ARG A 276 15.80 19.02 4.24
C ARG A 276 16.76 19.54 5.32
N GLY A 277 17.85 18.83 5.58
CA GLY A 277 18.90 19.22 6.53
C GLY A 277 18.59 18.88 7.99
N ARG A 278 17.55 18.07 8.26
CA ARG A 278 17.27 17.56 9.61
C ARG A 278 18.08 16.29 9.83
N LEU A 279 19.25 16.44 10.48
CA LEU A 279 20.17 15.35 10.73
C LEU A 279 20.16 14.96 12.21
N HIS A 280 19.95 13.68 12.47
CA HIS A 280 20.23 13.03 13.75
C HIS A 280 21.71 12.70 13.89
N ASP A 281 22.23 12.82 15.10
CA ASP A 281 23.61 12.43 15.41
C ASP A 281 23.72 10.90 15.43
N VAL A 282 24.71 10.35 14.75
CA VAL A 282 24.98 8.90 14.74
C VAL A 282 26.01 8.57 15.81
N LEU A 283 25.71 7.63 16.71
CA LEU A 283 26.62 7.16 17.74
C LEU A 283 27.68 6.23 17.13
N THR A 284 28.94 6.51 17.44
CA THR A 284 30.09 5.80 16.84
C THR A 284 31.20 5.56 17.86
N TYR A 285 32.10 4.63 17.55
CA TYR A 285 33.45 4.62 18.09
C TYR A 285 34.48 4.55 16.95
N TYR A 286 35.71 4.97 17.20
CA TYR A 286 36.75 5.01 16.19
C TYR A 286 37.61 3.74 16.22
N GLU A 287 37.76 3.07 15.09
CA GLU A 287 38.62 1.89 14.92
C GLU A 287 39.10 1.80 13.47
N ASP A 288 40.37 1.44 13.27
CA ASP A 288 40.97 1.18 11.96
C ASP A 288 40.71 2.25 10.88
N GLY A 289 40.77 3.52 11.28
CA GLY A 289 40.57 4.63 10.34
C GLY A 289 39.10 4.94 10.02
N LYS A 290 38.16 4.30 10.72
CA LYS A 290 36.71 4.41 10.47
C LYS A 290 35.95 4.69 11.76
N PHE A 291 34.78 5.31 11.61
CA PHE A 291 33.78 5.47 12.65
C PHE A 291 32.79 4.31 12.56
N ILE A 292 32.83 3.40 13.51
CA ILE A 292 32.00 2.21 13.55
C ILE A 292 30.68 2.53 14.26
N MET A 293 29.54 2.21 13.63
CA MET A 293 28.18 2.41 14.17
C MET A 293 27.40 1.11 14.23
N ASP A 294 26.51 0.95 15.21
CA ASP A 294 25.75 -0.31 15.40
C ASP A 294 24.33 -0.12 15.97
N ASP A 295 23.87 1.12 16.13
CA ASP A 295 22.52 1.40 16.66
C ASP A 295 21.67 2.22 15.67
N ASP A 296 22.32 3.12 14.91
CA ASP A 296 21.65 4.12 14.07
C ASP A 296 21.49 3.71 12.60
N TYR A 297 21.31 2.43 12.32
CA TYR A 297 21.28 1.88 10.95
C TYR A 297 20.32 2.62 10.01
N ALA A 298 19.16 3.04 10.54
CA ALA A 298 18.15 3.80 9.80
C ALA A 298 18.70 5.12 9.26
N TYR A 299 19.34 5.90 10.14
CA TYR A 299 19.90 7.20 9.80
C TYR A 299 21.09 7.07 8.86
N TYR A 300 21.98 6.11 9.09
CA TYR A 300 23.10 5.84 8.17
C TYR A 300 22.60 5.52 6.75
N LEU A 301 21.59 4.65 6.62
CA LEU A 301 21.02 4.29 5.32
C LEU A 301 20.27 5.46 4.69
N SER A 302 19.49 6.22 5.45
CA SER A 302 18.76 7.38 4.93
C SER A 302 19.72 8.47 4.43
N TYR A 303 20.84 8.69 5.10
CA TYR A 303 21.87 9.64 4.65
C TYR A 303 22.58 9.19 3.37
N LYS A 304 22.81 7.89 3.20
CA LYS A 304 23.32 7.34 1.93
C LYS A 304 22.31 7.48 0.78
N ILE A 305 21.01 7.29 1.04
CA ILE A 305 19.93 7.50 0.07
C ILE A 305 19.78 8.98 -0.30
N ALA A 306 19.91 9.88 0.69
CA ALA A 306 19.89 11.32 0.53
C ALA A 306 21.17 11.90 -0.12
N ASP A 307 22.16 11.05 -0.41
CA ASP A 307 23.46 11.42 -1.00
C ASP A 307 24.24 12.49 -0.22
N LEU A 308 24.16 12.43 1.11
CA LEU A 308 24.89 13.36 1.96
C LEU A 308 26.39 13.03 1.99
N LYS A 309 27.22 14.06 1.85
CA LYS A 309 28.67 13.94 1.94
C LYS A 309 29.17 14.00 3.39
N GLU A 310 28.50 14.77 4.23
CA GLU A 310 28.88 14.99 5.62
C GLU A 310 27.69 14.74 6.55
N ILE A 311 27.96 14.10 7.69
CA ILE A 311 26.96 13.84 8.73
C ILE A 311 27.51 14.22 10.11
N ASN A 312 26.61 14.40 11.07
CA ASN A 312 26.99 14.56 12.47
C ASN A 312 27.14 13.19 13.12
N VAL A 313 28.24 12.98 13.83
CA VAL A 313 28.45 11.81 14.67
C VAL A 313 28.77 12.25 16.10
N VAL A 314 28.39 11.42 17.05
CA VAL A 314 28.90 11.46 18.42
C VAL A 314 29.83 10.28 18.58
N ASN A 315 31.13 10.54 18.72
CA ASN A 315 32.13 9.50 18.88
C ASN A 315 32.42 9.24 20.37
N LEU A 316 32.39 7.97 20.75
CA LEU A 316 32.81 7.48 22.06
C LEU A 316 34.34 7.50 22.14
N GLY A 317 34.88 8.32 23.04
CA GLY A 317 36.32 8.57 23.16
C GLY A 317 36.85 9.62 22.17
N LEU A 318 38.13 9.98 22.33
CA LEU A 318 38.80 10.95 21.46
C LEU A 318 39.29 10.25 20.18
N PRO A 319 38.77 10.61 18.99
CA PRO A 319 39.31 10.11 17.73
C PRO A 319 40.66 10.80 17.42
N PRO A 320 41.51 10.24 16.54
CA PRO A 320 42.75 10.88 16.10
C PRO A 320 42.54 12.27 15.50
N ASN A 321 43.51 13.17 15.67
CA ASN A 321 43.47 14.52 15.12
C ASN A 321 43.27 14.50 13.59
N GLY A 322 42.34 15.32 13.08
CA GLY A 322 42.03 15.40 11.65
C GLY A 322 41.00 14.36 11.15
N SER A 323 40.46 13.51 12.02
CA SER A 323 39.43 12.52 11.63
C SER A 323 38.10 13.16 11.19
N GLY A 324 37.80 14.36 11.68
CA GLY A 324 36.61 15.15 11.34
C GLY A 324 36.66 16.56 11.94
N LYS A 325 35.62 17.37 11.68
CA LYS A 325 35.50 18.71 12.26
C LYS A 325 34.80 18.62 13.63
N VAL A 326 35.56 18.80 14.70
CA VAL A 326 35.03 18.80 16.07
C VAL A 326 34.04 19.97 16.23
N ILE A 327 32.84 19.66 16.71
CA ILE A 327 31.79 20.64 17.04
C ILE A 327 31.79 20.90 18.54
N LYS A 328 31.77 19.83 19.35
CA LYS A 328 31.72 19.91 20.81
C LYS A 328 32.35 18.67 21.43
N ILE A 329 33.10 18.85 22.51
CA ILE A 329 33.58 17.78 23.39
C ILE A 329 32.80 17.91 24.70
N GLY A 330 32.29 16.79 25.20
CA GLY A 330 31.48 16.73 26.40
C GLY A 330 31.53 15.34 27.02
N ARG A 331 30.56 15.01 27.85
CA ARG A 331 30.38 13.70 28.48
C ARG A 331 29.00 13.14 28.16
N SER A 332 28.39 12.39 29.07
CA SER A 332 27.08 11.75 28.90
C SER A 332 25.98 12.67 28.38
N GLU A 333 26.07 14.00 28.58
CA GLU A 333 25.11 14.98 28.04
C GLU A 333 25.09 15.08 26.51
N LEU A 334 26.08 14.51 25.82
CA LEU A 334 26.12 14.42 24.35
C LEU A 334 25.57 13.10 23.80
N MET A 335 25.13 12.19 24.66
CA MET A 335 24.65 10.87 24.24
C MET A 335 23.31 10.99 23.49
N PRO A 336 23.20 10.46 22.26
CA PRO A 336 21.91 10.40 21.56
C PRO A 336 20.98 9.34 22.20
N PRO A 337 19.67 9.40 21.95
CA PRO A 337 18.73 8.36 22.38
C PRO A 337 19.12 6.99 21.78
N ILE A 338 19.25 5.96 22.62
CA ILE A 338 19.61 4.59 22.20
C ILE A 338 18.33 3.82 21.85
N GLY A 339 18.26 3.23 20.66
CA GLY A 339 17.08 2.53 20.17
C GLY A 339 17.15 1.02 20.39
N VAL A 340 16.33 0.46 21.27
CA VAL A 340 16.27 -1.00 21.46
C VAL A 340 15.25 -1.62 20.50
N LYS A 341 15.70 -2.38 19.49
CA LYS A 341 14.81 -3.12 18.56
C LYS A 341 14.98 -4.64 18.65
N ARG A 342 13.86 -5.36 18.48
CA ARG A 342 13.78 -6.83 18.42
C ARG A 342 14.16 -7.39 17.03
N LYS A 343 14.55 -8.66 17.06
CA LYS A 343 15.36 -9.47 16.12
C LYS A 343 14.78 -9.61 14.69
N SER A 344 15.65 -9.62 13.67
CA SER A 344 15.37 -10.17 12.32
C SER A 344 16.37 -11.30 12.01
N ASN A 345 15.90 -12.48 11.60
CA ASN A 345 16.74 -13.67 11.34
C ASN A 345 17.18 -13.72 9.86
N PHE A 346 18.43 -13.36 9.52
CA PHE A 346 19.03 -13.71 8.22
C PHE A 346 20.56 -13.75 8.28
N SER A 347 21.17 -14.74 7.63
CA SER A 347 22.62 -14.83 7.39
C SER A 347 22.91 -15.19 5.93
N LEU A 348 23.83 -14.47 5.27
CA LEU A 348 24.37 -14.78 3.94
C LEU A 348 25.92 -14.72 3.94
N PRO A 349 26.63 -15.46 3.04
CA PRO A 349 28.09 -15.59 3.10
C PRO A 349 28.86 -14.40 2.48
N GLU A 350 30.04 -14.15 3.07
CA GLU A 350 31.22 -13.34 2.71
C GLU A 350 31.10 -11.83 2.38
N GLU A 351 31.94 -11.03 3.07
CA GLU A 351 31.90 -9.56 3.20
C GLU A 351 32.12 -8.76 1.91
N LEU A 352 32.84 -9.31 0.92
CA LEU A 352 33.23 -8.54 -0.27
C LEU A 352 32.05 -8.29 -1.23
N ASN A 353 31.00 -9.13 -1.18
CA ASN A 353 29.76 -8.94 -1.94
C ASN A 353 28.76 -8.00 -1.23
N LYS A 354 28.82 -7.90 0.10
CA LYS A 354 27.79 -7.21 0.90
C LYS A 354 27.78 -5.69 0.69
N LYS A 355 28.97 -5.08 0.58
CA LYS A 355 29.09 -3.64 0.33
C LYS A 355 28.57 -3.26 -1.06
N LEU A 356 28.92 -4.03 -2.10
CA LEU A 356 28.46 -3.79 -3.47
C LEU A 356 26.95 -4.02 -3.61
N LEU A 357 26.41 -5.06 -2.95
CA LEU A 357 24.97 -5.31 -2.88
C LEU A 357 24.24 -4.16 -2.18
N LEU A 358 24.80 -3.61 -1.10
CA LEU A 358 24.23 -2.48 -0.39
C LEU A 358 24.26 -1.21 -1.25
N GLU A 359 25.37 -0.92 -1.93
CA GLU A 359 25.47 0.20 -2.87
C GLU A 359 24.49 0.05 -4.05
N THR A 360 24.32 -1.17 -4.57
CA THR A 360 23.33 -1.48 -5.63
C THR A 360 21.90 -1.27 -5.12
N LYS A 361 21.59 -1.73 -3.90
CA LYS A 361 20.31 -1.53 -3.22
C LYS A 361 20.01 -0.04 -3.00
N ILE A 362 20.99 0.74 -2.53
CA ILE A 362 20.88 2.19 -2.32
C ILE A 362 20.71 2.93 -3.65
N ASN A 363 21.46 2.55 -4.69
CA ASN A 363 21.35 3.19 -6.00
C ASN A 363 20.00 2.92 -6.68
N ALA A 364 19.39 1.75 -6.46
CA ALA A 364 18.02 1.48 -6.91
C ALA A 364 16.99 2.38 -6.21
N LEU A 365 17.27 2.81 -4.97
CA LEU A 365 16.41 3.65 -4.12
C LEU A 365 16.63 5.16 -4.29
N LYS A 366 17.70 5.58 -4.96
CA LYS A 366 17.89 6.97 -5.40
C LYS A 366 16.89 7.40 -6.49
N ARG A 367 16.05 6.48 -6.99
CA ARG A 367 14.91 6.81 -7.87
C ARG A 367 13.82 7.48 -7.02
N GLU A 368 13.35 8.65 -7.44
CA GLU A 368 12.31 9.44 -6.74
C GLU A 368 11.11 8.57 -6.29
N PRO A 369 10.42 8.92 -5.19
CA PRO A 369 9.18 8.26 -4.77
C PRO A 369 8.22 8.24 -5.96
N GLN A 370 7.90 7.02 -6.40
CA GLN A 370 7.51 6.74 -7.78
C GLN A 370 6.06 7.15 -8.04
N LYS A 371 5.82 7.95 -9.10
CA LYS A 371 4.48 8.15 -9.70
C LYS A 371 3.70 6.84 -9.89
N GLY A 372 4.40 5.71 -10.05
CA GLY A 372 3.81 4.37 -10.10
C GLY A 372 3.05 3.96 -8.83
N THR A 373 3.52 4.31 -7.63
CA THR A 373 2.86 3.95 -6.35
C THR A 373 1.54 4.72 -6.18
N GLU A 374 1.51 5.99 -6.57
CA GLU A 374 0.28 6.80 -6.57
C GLU A 374 -0.76 6.26 -7.57
N LEU A 375 -0.32 5.83 -8.75
CA LEU A 375 -1.19 5.22 -9.75
C LEU A 375 -1.76 3.87 -9.28
N ILE A 376 -0.96 3.03 -8.61
CA ILE A 376 -1.44 1.80 -7.97
C ILE A 376 -2.50 2.13 -6.91
N SER A 377 -2.23 3.11 -6.03
CA SER A 377 -3.23 3.52 -5.02
C SER A 377 -4.51 4.06 -5.66
N THR A 378 -4.40 4.76 -6.79
CA THR A 378 -5.55 5.28 -7.55
C THR A 378 -6.35 4.15 -8.19
N PHE A 379 -5.68 3.18 -8.82
CA PHE A 379 -6.29 1.99 -9.39
C PHE A 379 -7.10 1.24 -8.34
N LEU A 380 -6.49 0.99 -7.18
CA LEU A 380 -7.13 0.24 -6.10
C LEU A 380 -8.37 0.96 -5.54
N HIS A 381 -8.27 2.27 -5.34
CA HIS A 381 -9.41 3.07 -4.87
C HIS A 381 -10.55 3.04 -5.90
N LEU A 382 -10.28 3.20 -7.19
CA LEU A 382 -11.30 3.10 -8.22
C LEU A 382 -11.96 1.72 -8.23
N SER A 383 -11.17 0.64 -8.21
CA SER A 383 -11.68 -0.74 -8.16
C SER A 383 -12.66 -0.98 -7.02
N ARG A 384 -12.39 -0.42 -5.84
CA ARG A 384 -13.32 -0.48 -4.69
C ARG A 384 -14.60 0.30 -4.94
N LEU A 385 -14.49 1.54 -5.42
CA LEU A 385 -15.65 2.41 -5.65
C LEU A 385 -16.63 1.79 -6.65
N ILE A 386 -16.14 1.14 -7.71
CA ILE A 386 -17.00 0.56 -8.74
C ILE A 386 -17.61 -0.78 -8.34
N GLN A 387 -17.05 -1.47 -7.33
CA GLN A 387 -17.60 -2.71 -6.79
C GLN A 387 -18.67 -2.45 -5.72
N ASN A 388 -18.70 -1.27 -5.10
CA ASN A 388 -19.70 -0.94 -4.09
C ASN A 388 -20.99 -0.41 -4.75
N THR A 389 -22.00 -1.29 -4.83
CA THR A 389 -23.30 -1.02 -5.48
C THR A 389 -24.17 0.00 -4.76
N SER A 390 -23.87 0.32 -3.49
CA SER A 390 -24.62 1.28 -2.68
C SER A 390 -24.12 2.73 -2.81
N LEU A 391 -22.96 2.94 -3.44
CA LEU A 391 -22.37 4.26 -3.56
C LEU A 391 -23.16 5.15 -4.52
N SER A 392 -23.38 6.39 -4.08
CA SER A 392 -23.91 7.43 -4.97
C SER A 392 -22.87 7.80 -6.03
N GLU A 393 -23.35 8.05 -7.24
CA GLU A 393 -22.55 8.52 -8.37
C GLU A 393 -21.72 9.78 -8.05
N LYS A 394 -22.23 10.65 -7.16
CA LYS A 394 -21.51 11.84 -6.66
C LYS A 394 -20.15 11.51 -6.01
N VAL A 395 -20.02 10.36 -5.35
CA VAL A 395 -18.75 9.94 -4.72
C VAL A 395 -17.74 9.61 -5.80
N LEU A 396 -18.16 8.86 -6.82
CA LEU A 396 -17.32 8.50 -7.96
C LEU A 396 -16.91 9.73 -8.76
N HIS A 397 -17.83 10.65 -8.99
CA HIS A 397 -17.56 11.91 -9.66
C HIS A 397 -16.51 12.77 -8.93
N LYS A 398 -16.63 12.91 -7.60
CA LYS A 398 -15.60 13.56 -6.77
C LYS A 398 -14.23 12.88 -6.86
N PHE A 399 -14.22 11.54 -6.85
CA PHE A 399 -12.98 10.77 -6.98
C PHE A 399 -12.30 11.03 -8.32
N LEU A 400 -13.05 11.00 -9.43
CA LEU A 400 -12.55 11.23 -10.77
C LEU A 400 -12.01 12.66 -10.94
N MET A 401 -12.65 13.66 -10.34
CA MET A 401 -12.17 15.04 -10.38
C MET A 401 -10.91 15.28 -9.54
N LYS A 402 -10.72 14.51 -8.47
CA LYS A 402 -9.46 14.52 -7.71
C LYS A 402 -8.34 13.78 -8.45
N ASN A 403 -8.69 12.82 -9.32
CA ASN A 403 -7.75 11.98 -10.05
C ASN A 403 -8.05 12.01 -11.57
N PRO A 404 -7.93 13.16 -12.25
CA PRO A 404 -8.36 13.31 -13.65
C PRO A 404 -7.61 12.37 -14.63
N ILE A 405 -6.40 11.92 -14.25
CA ILE A 405 -5.61 10.93 -14.98
C ILE A 405 -6.34 9.60 -15.22
N VAL A 406 -7.32 9.27 -14.38
CA VAL A 406 -8.20 8.10 -14.52
C VAL A 406 -9.08 8.22 -15.76
N ILE A 407 -9.62 9.42 -16.00
CA ILE A 407 -10.45 9.70 -17.17
C ILE A 407 -9.55 9.75 -18.39
N ASP A 408 -8.52 10.59 -18.34
CA ASP A 408 -7.60 10.79 -19.45
C ASP A 408 -6.27 11.42 -18.98
N ALA A 409 -5.15 10.82 -19.37
CA ALA A 409 -3.82 11.30 -19.00
C ALA A 409 -3.35 12.53 -19.80
N TYR A 410 -3.97 12.81 -20.94
CA TYR A 410 -3.57 13.86 -21.88
C TYR A 410 -4.51 15.07 -21.88
N GLY A 411 -5.64 15.02 -21.18
CA GLY A 411 -6.52 16.18 -21.04
C GLY A 411 -5.79 17.35 -20.33
N GLN A 412 -5.93 18.58 -20.84
CA GLN A 412 -5.29 19.77 -20.24
C GLN A 412 -6.26 20.59 -19.39
N CYS A 413 -7.57 20.51 -19.66
CA CYS A 413 -8.57 21.21 -18.87
C CYS A 413 -9.75 20.30 -18.57
N PHE A 414 -10.01 20.09 -17.28
CA PHE A 414 -11.14 19.33 -16.76
C PHE A 414 -12.08 20.26 -16.01
N LYS A 415 -13.37 20.20 -16.33
CA LYS A 415 -14.43 20.78 -15.49
C LYS A 415 -15.54 19.78 -15.31
N SER A 416 -16.17 19.85 -14.15
CA SER A 416 -17.30 19.01 -13.82
C SER A 416 -18.57 19.81 -13.61
N GLU A 417 -19.72 19.16 -13.81
CA GLU A 417 -21.06 19.71 -13.56
C GLU A 417 -21.28 21.05 -14.29
N VAL A 418 -20.82 21.12 -15.54
CA VAL A 418 -20.82 22.35 -16.33
C VAL A 418 -22.22 22.64 -16.84
N SER A 419 -22.72 23.81 -16.49
CA SER A 419 -24.04 24.29 -16.91
C SER A 419 -23.99 24.85 -18.34
N LEU A 420 -24.78 24.28 -19.25
CA LEU A 420 -24.98 24.79 -20.61
C LEU A 420 -26.23 25.67 -20.63
N MET A 421 -26.06 26.96 -20.89
CA MET A 421 -27.11 27.98 -20.71
C MET A 421 -28.08 28.04 -21.89
N LYS A 422 -29.25 28.66 -21.70
CA LYS A 422 -30.07 29.13 -22.85
C LYS A 422 -29.71 30.59 -23.13
N GLU A 423 -29.72 30.97 -24.40
CA GLU A 423 -29.49 32.34 -24.84
C GLU A 423 -30.44 33.35 -24.16
N THR A 424 -31.66 32.90 -23.83
CA THR A 424 -32.75 33.77 -23.34
C THR A 424 -33.19 33.53 -21.87
N ARG A 425 -32.51 32.66 -21.09
CA ARG A 425 -32.90 32.38 -19.69
C ARG A 425 -31.75 32.41 -18.70
N LYS A 426 -32.07 32.74 -17.44
CA LYS A 426 -31.16 32.69 -16.27
C LYS A 426 -30.90 31.26 -15.71
N SER A 427 -31.54 30.23 -16.26
CA SER A 427 -31.39 28.84 -15.81
C SER A 427 -30.76 27.96 -16.90
N PRO A 428 -29.90 26.98 -16.55
CA PRO A 428 -29.26 26.10 -17.53
C PRO A 428 -30.28 25.25 -18.30
N LYS A 429 -29.97 24.95 -19.58
CA LYS A 429 -30.69 23.96 -20.40
C LYS A 429 -30.25 22.55 -20.04
N PHE A 430 -28.95 22.36 -19.86
CA PHE A 430 -28.32 21.08 -19.57
C PHE A 430 -27.21 21.23 -18.54
N ARG A 431 -26.84 20.11 -17.93
CA ARG A 431 -25.70 19.99 -17.02
C ARG A 431 -24.85 18.82 -17.52
N VAL A 432 -23.61 19.11 -17.90
CA VAL A 432 -22.65 18.11 -18.37
C VAL A 432 -21.84 17.62 -17.17
N ASP A 433 -21.69 16.31 -17.01
CA ASP A 433 -20.97 15.76 -15.86
C ASP A 433 -19.50 16.10 -15.87
N ILE A 434 -18.82 15.86 -17.01
CA ILE A 434 -17.41 16.20 -17.19
C ILE A 434 -17.16 16.73 -18.61
N ILE A 435 -16.36 17.80 -18.71
CA ILE A 435 -15.81 18.32 -19.96
C ILE A 435 -14.30 18.24 -19.90
N VAL A 436 -13.70 17.64 -20.94
CA VAL A 436 -12.25 17.56 -21.12
C VAL A 436 -11.87 18.29 -22.40
N GLN A 437 -10.92 19.23 -22.32
CA GLN A 437 -10.32 19.84 -23.50
C GLN A 437 -8.88 19.38 -23.71
N TYR A 438 -8.61 19.00 -24.95
CA TYR A 438 -7.31 18.61 -25.47
C TYR A 438 -6.72 19.76 -26.26
N SER A 439 -5.53 20.22 -25.86
CA SER A 439 -4.78 21.33 -26.47
C SER A 439 -3.48 20.86 -27.13
N GLY A 440 -3.22 19.55 -27.10
CA GLY A 440 -2.05 18.90 -27.71
C GLY A 440 -2.15 18.76 -29.23
N VAL A 441 -1.63 17.65 -29.77
CA VAL A 441 -1.57 17.40 -31.22
C VAL A 441 -2.97 17.21 -31.81
N GLU A 442 -3.82 16.40 -31.17
CA GLU A 442 -5.22 16.23 -31.54
C GLU A 442 -6.09 17.13 -30.64
N LYS A 443 -6.34 18.36 -31.10
CA LYS A 443 -7.14 19.32 -30.34
C LYS A 443 -8.62 18.99 -30.47
N GLN A 444 -9.27 18.74 -29.35
CA GLN A 444 -10.70 18.43 -29.30
C GLN A 444 -11.29 18.74 -27.92
N VAL A 445 -12.61 18.67 -27.82
CA VAL A 445 -13.37 18.73 -26.57
C VAL A 445 -14.19 17.44 -26.45
N SER A 446 -14.13 16.78 -25.30
CA SER A 446 -14.95 15.61 -24.98
C SER A 446 -15.98 15.98 -23.93
N LEU A 447 -17.25 15.71 -24.22
CA LEU A 447 -18.38 15.83 -23.30
C LEU A 447 -18.70 14.43 -22.77
N ILE A 448 -18.58 14.25 -21.46
CA ILE A 448 -18.65 12.94 -20.82
C ILE A 448 -19.85 12.90 -19.89
N GLU A 449 -20.75 11.93 -20.09
CA GLU A 449 -21.79 11.53 -19.13
C GLU A 449 -21.27 10.33 -18.33
N LEU A 450 -21.49 10.35 -17.01
CA LEU A 450 -21.17 9.25 -16.13
C LEU A 450 -22.45 8.57 -15.66
N GLU A 451 -22.45 7.25 -15.71
CA GLU A 451 -23.51 6.43 -15.16
C GLU A 451 -22.91 5.43 -14.16
N ARG A 452 -23.75 4.76 -13.39
CA ARG A 452 -23.26 3.81 -12.37
C ARG A 452 -22.58 2.58 -12.98
N ALA A 453 -21.57 2.07 -12.28
CA ALA A 453 -20.82 0.90 -12.71
C ALA A 453 -21.66 -0.39 -12.72
N ASN A 454 -22.68 -0.49 -11.87
CA ASN A 454 -23.53 -1.68 -11.78
C ASN A 454 -24.70 -1.69 -12.78
N ILE A 455 -24.79 -0.74 -13.71
CA ILE A 455 -25.83 -0.71 -14.73
C ILE A 455 -25.39 -1.64 -15.89
N PRO A 456 -26.15 -2.70 -16.20
CA PRO A 456 -25.83 -3.55 -17.34
C PRO A 456 -26.01 -2.77 -18.65
N ILE A 457 -25.11 -2.98 -19.60
CA ILE A 457 -25.13 -2.25 -20.88
C ILE A 457 -26.21 -2.80 -21.82
N PHE A 458 -26.35 -4.12 -21.85
CA PHE A 458 -27.27 -4.82 -22.74
C PHE A 458 -28.45 -5.46 -22.00
N THR A 459 -29.54 -5.67 -22.74
CA THR A 459 -30.66 -6.54 -22.35
C THR A 459 -30.32 -7.99 -22.66
N GLU A 460 -31.14 -8.94 -22.20
CA GLU A 460 -30.99 -10.37 -22.54
C GLU A 460 -31.10 -10.64 -24.05
N HIS A 461 -31.78 -9.76 -24.79
CA HIS A 461 -31.87 -9.81 -26.25
C HIS A 461 -30.69 -9.13 -26.96
N GLY A 462 -29.78 -8.54 -26.19
CA GLY A 462 -28.56 -7.87 -26.66
C GLY A 462 -28.79 -6.46 -27.21
N ASP A 463 -29.95 -5.85 -26.96
CA ASP A 463 -30.20 -4.43 -27.22
C ASP A 463 -29.63 -3.57 -26.10
N LEU A 464 -29.39 -2.29 -26.35
CA LEU A 464 -28.98 -1.38 -25.28
C LEU A 464 -30.10 -1.19 -24.25
N ARG A 465 -29.72 -1.15 -22.98
CA ARG A 465 -30.65 -0.81 -21.89
C ARG A 465 -31.15 0.63 -21.97
N ARG A 466 -32.26 0.88 -21.27
CA ARG A 466 -32.93 2.19 -21.26
C ARG A 466 -32.02 3.28 -20.71
N GLU A 467 -31.26 2.96 -19.67
CA GLU A 467 -30.29 3.82 -19.00
C GLU A 467 -29.19 4.23 -20.00
N VAL A 468 -28.60 3.27 -20.72
CA VAL A 468 -27.60 3.56 -21.75
C VAL A 468 -28.18 4.45 -22.86
N ASN A 469 -29.39 4.14 -23.34
CA ASN A 469 -30.07 4.96 -24.35
C ASN A 469 -30.45 6.37 -23.82
N HIS A 470 -30.63 6.54 -22.52
CA HIS A 470 -30.87 7.83 -21.90
C HIS A 470 -29.57 8.67 -21.87
N ALA A 471 -28.48 8.09 -21.36
CA ALA A 471 -27.16 8.71 -21.33
C ALA A 471 -26.69 9.14 -22.73
N LEU A 472 -26.86 8.27 -23.74
CA LEU A 472 -26.54 8.60 -25.13
C LEU A 472 -27.33 9.80 -25.66
N ARG A 473 -28.63 9.88 -25.34
CA ARG A 473 -29.47 11.02 -25.74
C ARG A 473 -29.06 12.31 -25.05
N GLN A 474 -28.69 12.25 -23.76
CA GLN A 474 -28.15 13.43 -23.06
C GLN A 474 -26.89 13.94 -23.74
N VAL A 475 -25.94 13.06 -24.04
CA VAL A 475 -24.70 13.45 -24.73
C VAL A 475 -24.99 14.00 -26.14
N GLU A 476 -25.91 13.40 -26.88
CA GLU A 476 -26.34 13.90 -28.20
C GLU A 476 -26.94 15.31 -28.12
N ASP A 477 -27.83 15.54 -27.14
CA ASP A 477 -28.43 16.85 -26.88
C ASP A 477 -27.37 17.91 -26.54
N TRP A 478 -26.34 17.54 -25.78
CA TRP A 478 -25.24 18.43 -25.45
C TRP A 478 -24.36 18.76 -26.66
N LEU A 479 -24.05 17.75 -27.49
CA LEU A 479 -23.28 17.95 -28.72
C LEU A 479 -24.01 18.86 -29.70
N MET A 480 -25.33 18.66 -29.84
CA MET A 480 -26.17 19.54 -30.65
C MET A 480 -26.16 20.96 -30.10
N TRP A 481 -26.39 21.12 -28.79
CA TRP A 481 -26.35 22.43 -28.14
C TRP A 481 -25.00 23.14 -28.32
N TRP A 482 -23.89 22.43 -28.14
CA TRP A 482 -22.54 22.98 -28.26
C TRP A 482 -22.29 23.57 -29.66
N ARG A 483 -22.75 22.86 -30.70
CA ARG A 483 -22.62 23.28 -32.10
C ARG A 483 -23.53 24.46 -32.45
N GLU A 484 -24.74 24.49 -31.90
CA GLU A 484 -25.71 25.55 -32.14
C GLU A 484 -25.41 26.84 -31.37
N ASN A 485 -24.66 26.75 -30.26
CA ASN A 485 -24.46 27.87 -29.33
C ASN A 485 -22.97 28.18 -29.05
N PRO A 486 -22.11 28.35 -30.08
CA PRO A 486 -20.66 28.51 -29.87
C PRO A 486 -20.30 29.74 -29.05
N ALA A 487 -21.12 30.81 -29.09
CA ALA A 487 -20.91 32.03 -28.31
C ALA A 487 -21.22 31.85 -26.81
N LEU A 488 -21.99 30.82 -26.44
CA LEU A 488 -22.40 30.54 -25.07
C LEU A 488 -21.55 29.44 -24.40
N VAL A 489 -20.57 28.88 -25.12
CA VAL A 489 -19.66 27.88 -24.58
C VAL A 489 -18.89 28.48 -23.39
N PRO A 490 -18.92 27.83 -22.19
CA PRO A 490 -18.24 28.36 -21.02
C PRO A 490 -16.72 28.45 -21.20
N LYS A 491 -16.12 29.58 -20.82
CA LYS A 491 -14.66 29.66 -20.69
C LYS A 491 -14.19 28.72 -19.56
N PRO A 492 -13.05 28.02 -19.71
CA PRO A 492 -11.98 28.26 -20.69
C PRO A 492 -12.10 27.47 -22.01
N PHE A 493 -13.24 26.83 -22.29
CA PHE A 493 -13.36 25.93 -23.43
C PHE A 493 -13.39 26.66 -24.78
N ASP A 494 -12.69 26.11 -25.78
CA ASP A 494 -12.62 26.65 -27.13
C ASP A 494 -13.70 26.01 -28.00
N CYS A 495 -14.74 26.78 -28.32
CA CYS A 495 -15.87 26.34 -29.14
C CYS A 495 -15.52 26.02 -30.60
N ARG A 496 -14.32 26.38 -31.06
CA ARG A 496 -13.85 26.09 -32.43
C ARG A 496 -13.27 24.69 -32.57
N LEU A 497 -12.99 24.01 -31.46
CA LEU A 497 -12.44 22.67 -31.47
C LEU A 497 -13.53 21.64 -31.83
N PRO A 498 -13.17 20.55 -32.51
CA PRO A 498 -14.04 19.38 -32.67
C PRO A 498 -14.57 18.92 -31.31
N VAL A 499 -15.86 18.60 -31.25
CA VAL A 499 -16.51 18.11 -30.03
C VAL A 499 -16.99 16.67 -30.22
N GLU A 500 -16.60 15.80 -29.28
CA GLU A 500 -16.94 14.39 -29.22
C GLU A 500 -17.73 14.06 -27.95
N GLY A 501 -18.49 12.97 -28.00
CA GLY A 501 -19.29 12.49 -26.87
C GLY A 501 -18.74 11.19 -26.29
N LEU A 502 -18.81 11.07 -24.97
CA LEU A 502 -18.40 9.88 -24.24
C LEU A 502 -19.46 9.55 -23.19
N VAL A 503 -19.78 8.26 -23.04
CA VAL A 503 -20.57 7.74 -21.92
C VAL A 503 -19.70 6.73 -21.18
N VAL A 504 -19.55 6.88 -19.86
CA VAL A 504 -18.90 5.87 -19.01
C VAL A 504 -19.96 5.16 -18.18
N ILE A 505 -20.19 3.88 -18.45
CA ILE A 505 -21.28 3.11 -17.85
C ILE A 505 -20.92 1.63 -17.75
N GLY A 506 -21.38 0.96 -16.69
CA GLY A 506 -21.27 -0.49 -16.58
C GLY A 506 -19.83 -0.99 -16.39
N ARG A 507 -19.69 -2.31 -16.37
CA ARG A 507 -18.39 -3.00 -16.31
C ARG A 507 -18.24 -3.98 -17.45
N SER A 508 -17.03 -4.09 -17.98
CA SER A 508 -16.67 -5.06 -19.01
C SER A 508 -16.63 -6.49 -18.46
N ILE A 509 -16.37 -6.68 -17.16
CA ILE A 509 -16.36 -8.00 -16.51
C ILE A 509 -17.75 -8.65 -16.53
N ASP A 510 -18.81 -7.82 -16.57
CA ASP A 510 -20.20 -8.27 -16.63
C ASP A 510 -20.66 -8.53 -18.08
N LEU A 511 -19.79 -8.31 -19.08
CA LEU A 511 -20.09 -8.53 -20.49
C LEU A 511 -19.54 -9.87 -20.98
N THR A 512 -20.35 -10.58 -21.74
CA THR A 512 -19.91 -11.72 -22.55
C THR A 512 -18.97 -11.26 -23.68
N ASP A 513 -18.18 -12.18 -24.23
CA ASP A 513 -17.28 -11.86 -25.36
C ASP A 513 -18.04 -11.37 -26.61
N GLU A 514 -19.27 -11.83 -26.81
CA GLU A 514 -20.13 -11.36 -27.89
C GLU A 514 -20.61 -9.92 -27.65
N GLU A 515 -21.01 -9.58 -26.42
CA GLU A 515 -21.37 -8.22 -26.05
C GLU A 515 -20.19 -7.25 -26.14
N LYS A 516 -18.98 -7.69 -25.76
CA LYS A 516 -17.74 -6.91 -25.95
C LYS A 516 -17.49 -6.62 -27.43
N ARG A 517 -17.63 -7.62 -28.30
CA ARG A 517 -17.51 -7.43 -29.77
C ARG A 517 -18.58 -6.47 -30.29
N ARG A 518 -19.82 -6.60 -29.81
CA ARG A 518 -20.93 -5.71 -30.17
C ARG A 518 -20.68 -4.26 -29.75
N LEU A 519 -20.18 -4.04 -28.52
CA LEU A 519 -19.82 -2.73 -28.01
C LEU A 519 -18.68 -2.11 -28.83
N LEU A 520 -17.65 -2.89 -29.15
CA LEU A 520 -16.54 -2.46 -30.00
C LEU A 520 -17.02 -2.05 -31.40
N HIS A 521 -17.85 -2.88 -32.04
CA HIS A 521 -18.42 -2.59 -33.35
C HIS A 521 -19.31 -1.33 -33.33
N ARG A 522 -20.10 -1.13 -32.27
CA ARG A 522 -20.88 0.11 -32.10
C ARG A 522 -19.95 1.31 -31.97
N ASN A 523 -18.94 1.21 -31.11
CA ASN A 523 -18.00 2.29 -30.86
C ASN A 523 -17.21 2.67 -32.12
N SER A 524 -16.88 1.75 -33.02
CA SER A 524 -16.17 2.11 -34.26
C SER A 524 -17.03 2.94 -35.24
N HIS A 525 -18.37 2.80 -35.19
CA HIS A 525 -19.28 3.49 -36.11
C HIS A 525 -20.02 4.70 -35.51
N SER A 526 -19.94 4.89 -34.19
CA SER A 526 -20.65 5.97 -33.48
C SER A 526 -19.76 7.19 -33.22
N LYS A 527 -20.37 8.39 -33.27
CA LYS A 527 -19.75 9.65 -32.81
C LYS A 527 -19.68 9.77 -31.29
N ILE A 528 -20.55 9.04 -30.58
CA ILE A 528 -20.54 8.94 -29.12
C ILE A 528 -19.98 7.57 -28.75
N LYS A 529 -18.87 7.55 -28.01
CA LYS A 529 -18.27 6.29 -27.55
C LYS A 529 -18.86 5.89 -26.20
N ILE A 530 -18.98 4.60 -25.97
CA ILE A 530 -19.35 4.03 -24.67
C ILE A 530 -18.11 3.34 -24.11
N LEU A 531 -17.67 3.76 -22.93
CA LEU A 531 -16.64 3.07 -22.15
C LEU A 531 -17.26 2.47 -20.89
N THR A 532 -16.63 1.42 -20.39
CA THR A 532 -16.90 0.83 -19.09
C THR A 532 -15.91 1.36 -18.06
N TYR A 533 -16.20 1.17 -16.77
CA TYR A 533 -15.24 1.52 -15.73
C TYR A 533 -13.98 0.65 -15.76
N ASP A 534 -14.06 -0.57 -16.32
CA ASP A 534 -12.89 -1.40 -16.49
C ASP A 534 -11.97 -0.83 -17.58
N ASP A 535 -12.49 -0.15 -18.62
CA ASP A 535 -11.66 0.55 -19.60
C ASP A 535 -10.86 1.70 -18.95
N LEU A 536 -11.41 2.35 -17.92
CA LEU A 536 -10.68 3.35 -17.14
C LEU A 536 -9.60 2.70 -16.27
N LEU A 537 -9.89 1.54 -15.67
CA LEU A 537 -8.90 0.75 -14.93
C LEU A 537 -7.76 0.26 -15.83
N ASP A 538 -8.07 -0.19 -17.05
CA ASP A 538 -7.10 -0.60 -18.07
C ASP A 538 -6.13 0.55 -18.40
N ARG A 539 -6.65 1.78 -18.58
CA ARG A 539 -5.81 2.97 -18.82
C ARG A 539 -4.83 3.21 -17.68
N ILE A 540 -5.26 3.11 -16.42
CA ILE A 540 -4.37 3.29 -15.27
C ILE A 540 -3.34 2.16 -15.22
N GLU A 541 -3.75 0.92 -15.47
CA GLU A 541 -2.85 -0.24 -15.51
C GLU A 541 -1.75 -0.07 -16.59
N GLU A 542 -2.09 0.45 -17.76
CA GLU A 542 -1.12 0.79 -18.81
C GLU A 542 -0.14 1.88 -18.38
N LEU A 543 -0.62 2.90 -17.64
CA LEU A 543 0.25 3.94 -17.10
C LEU A 543 1.21 3.36 -16.05
N ILE A 544 0.71 2.54 -15.13
CA ILE A 544 1.53 1.84 -14.13
C ILE A 544 2.65 1.06 -14.83
N HIS A 545 2.32 0.33 -15.90
CA HIS A 545 3.31 -0.39 -16.70
C HIS A 545 4.40 0.53 -17.24
N LYS A 546 4.04 1.67 -17.86
CA LYS A 546 5.00 2.63 -18.43
C LYS A 546 5.92 3.27 -17.38
N PHE A 547 5.49 3.38 -16.12
CA PHE A 547 6.32 3.91 -15.03
C PHE A 547 7.16 2.85 -14.33
N GLN A 548 6.86 1.56 -14.50
CA GLN A 548 7.61 0.44 -13.92
C GLN A 548 8.60 -0.22 -14.88
N SER A 549 8.36 -0.09 -16.20
CA SER A 549 9.30 -0.45 -17.27
C SER A 549 10.45 0.55 -17.36
#